data_AF-A0A1Q8CY67-F1
#
_entry.id   AF-A0A1Q8CY67-F1
#
_cell.length_a   1.000
_cell.length_b   1.000
_cell.length_c   1.000
_cell.angle_alpha   90.00
_cell.angle_beta   90.00
_cell.angle_gamma   90.00
#
_symmetry.space_group_name_H-M   'P 1'
#
loop_
_entity.id
_entity.type
_entity.pdbx_description
1 polymer ?
#
loop_
_entity_poly.entity_id
_entity_poly.type
_entity_poly.pdbx_seq_one_letter_code
_entity_poly.pdbx_strand_id
1 'polypeptide(L)'
;MPVPPGGRFPAHRCDQNVPGGILCLLLITARNPTVSTSTGRVAAGRPNKIADDGGRFASRTRIAWLLRMSRLYGRDPELAVATRFVVALAAHHGPVAPSQVSRWENGAQPVPYRVIRAYENVLELPPGHLSAAIDAVHQVRSVRPGTPRLDRRFVPDTRLTAELDDLLDRCLGDALVRGVDWDGMSARLLAIPHVYLPKASWRTLADRLLAEMAVSRGRGYQHRWEALRRLQGHPVAREAVAAAVTEMVTDPASQVVFDPLMLLVHDRHATQLLVNEVASPANERTLFAALTVCELAAEGGRFGGEDATALGMHVRTLLADNGLPAHLRRAAEDLTARLAPPGTRTTRAPRRGERDVAAAVASLTTTAEAALDVTTRGTSAGENRMLSRLVDELLFSRQPDVRSGAAAVLAASPFGGPLGDALAGALAASPAGDRSPVSEWAWALGAIGGAAHRPALEAVLTGPVSGAVAAQAAISLGNLPGRSDPAVLTETVRRHGHAWQRTRRADAEEVLRASLYAAGMQRATPVLSDVGGRPDLPAEVRAAARWWLVHSGPVAED
;
A
#
# COMPACT_ATOMS: atom_id res chain seq x y z
N MET A 1 -54.18 -25.42 27.26
CA MET A 1 -53.56 -26.15 28.38
C MET A 1 -52.66 -27.25 27.82
N PRO A 2 -51.60 -27.70 28.52
CA PRO A 2 -50.99 -27.16 29.74
C PRO A 2 -49.49 -26.77 29.56
N VAL A 3 -48.87 -26.29 30.65
CA VAL A 3 -47.41 -26.11 30.85
C VAL A 3 -47.04 -27.03 32.03
N PRO A 4 -45.98 -27.88 31.96
CA PRO A 4 -44.75 -27.65 32.76
C PRO A 4 -43.47 -28.35 32.18
N PRO A 5 -42.36 -28.54 32.93
CA PRO A 5 -41.51 -27.53 33.59
C PRO A 5 -40.00 -27.68 33.26
N GLY A 6 -39.18 -26.75 33.78
CA GLY A 6 -37.73 -26.69 33.56
C GLY A 6 -36.84 -27.72 34.29
N GLY A 7 -35.52 -27.57 34.08
CA GLY A 7 -34.46 -28.35 34.72
C GLY A 7 -33.28 -27.46 35.15
N ARG A 8 -32.62 -27.81 36.25
CA ARG A 8 -31.46 -27.09 36.83
C ARG A 8 -30.15 -27.81 36.47
N PHE A 9 -29.07 -27.04 36.24
CA PHE A 9 -27.71 -27.58 36.21
C PHE A 9 -27.05 -27.47 37.61
N PRO A 10 -26.40 -28.54 38.12
CA PRO A 10 -25.56 -28.49 39.31
C PRO A 10 -24.11 -28.16 38.96
N ALA A 11 -23.34 -27.72 39.96
CA ALA A 11 -21.88 -27.61 39.90
C ALA A 11 -21.23 -28.77 40.67
N HIS A 12 -20.04 -29.21 40.25
CA HIS A 12 -19.17 -30.06 41.08
C HIS A 12 -17.69 -29.72 40.84
N ARG A 13 -16.91 -29.70 41.94
CA ARG A 13 -15.45 -29.79 41.94
C ARG A 13 -15.04 -31.21 42.37
N CYS A 14 -13.84 -31.64 41.96
CA CYS A 14 -12.91 -32.45 42.79
C CYS A 14 -11.54 -32.63 42.09
N ASP A 15 -10.61 -31.72 42.40
CA ASP A 15 -9.22 -31.89 42.88
C ASP A 15 -8.36 -33.15 42.61
N GLN A 16 -7.02 -32.91 42.68
CA GLN A 16 -5.87 -33.84 42.83
C GLN A 16 -5.42 -34.58 41.55
N ASN A 17 -4.12 -34.70 41.21
CA ASN A 17 -2.91 -34.69 42.05
C ASN A 17 -1.63 -34.08 41.40
N VAL A 18 -0.53 -33.99 42.18
CA VAL A 18 0.76 -33.26 41.94
C VAL A 18 1.93 -34.15 42.42
N PRO A 19 3.00 -34.48 41.63
CA PRO A 19 4.33 -33.82 41.61
C PRO A 19 4.43 -32.30 41.31
N GLY A 20 5.47 -31.50 41.65
CA GLY A 20 6.70 -31.69 42.45
C GLY A 20 7.81 -30.63 42.19
N GLY A 21 8.57 -30.21 43.23
CA GLY A 21 9.83 -29.40 43.16
C GLY A 21 9.66 -27.90 42.82
N ILE A 22 9.83 -26.86 43.66
CA ILE A 22 10.62 -26.55 44.89
C ILE A 22 12.07 -26.09 44.63
N LEU A 23 12.35 -24.76 44.76
CA LEU A 23 13.19 -24.21 45.83
C LEU A 23 13.09 -22.66 45.99
N CYS A 24 13.72 -22.13 47.05
CA CYS A 24 13.61 -20.77 47.62
C CYS A 24 15.00 -20.25 48.05
N LEU A 25 15.28 -18.98 48.40
CA LEU A 25 14.48 -17.74 48.52
C LEU A 25 15.35 -16.57 47.92
N LEU A 26 15.58 -15.32 48.38
CA LEU A 26 15.20 -14.44 49.51
C LEU A 26 15.31 -12.97 49.02
N LEU A 27 15.54 -11.99 49.92
CA LEU A 27 15.85 -10.57 49.63
C LEU A 27 17.15 -10.15 50.36
N ILE A 28 17.92 -9.23 49.79
CA ILE A 28 18.83 -8.33 50.54
C ILE A 28 18.69 -6.91 49.97
N THR A 29 18.61 -5.91 50.86
CA THR A 29 18.56 -4.48 50.54
C THR A 29 19.91 -3.80 50.77
N ALA A 30 20.30 -2.89 49.88
CA ALA A 30 21.38 -1.92 50.12
C ALA A 30 20.95 -0.51 49.65
N ARG A 31 21.54 0.55 50.21
CA ARG A 31 21.07 1.93 50.05
C ARG A 31 22.27 2.90 49.98
N ASN A 32 22.18 3.87 49.06
CA ASN A 32 23.06 5.06 48.96
C ASN A 32 24.55 4.79 48.58
N PRO A 33 25.33 5.81 48.13
CA PRO A 33 25.02 7.25 48.08
C PRO A 33 24.97 7.88 46.68
N THR A 34 24.63 9.17 46.68
CA THR A 34 24.56 10.07 45.51
C THR A 34 25.93 10.41 44.93
N VAL A 35 26.04 10.39 43.60
CA VAL A 35 27.05 11.17 42.85
C VAL A 35 26.30 12.09 41.88
N SER A 36 26.56 13.39 41.95
CA SER A 36 25.91 14.38 41.08
C SER A 36 26.75 14.59 39.82
N THR A 37 26.30 14.06 38.69
CA THR A 37 26.85 14.38 37.37
C THR A 37 25.88 15.27 36.60
N SER A 38 26.23 16.56 36.53
CA SER A 38 25.46 17.59 35.81
C SER A 38 25.48 17.33 34.30
N THR A 39 24.55 16.50 33.83
CA THR A 39 24.21 16.38 32.41
C THR A 39 22.98 17.23 32.12
N GLY A 40 23.13 18.23 31.26
CA GLY A 40 22.09 19.21 30.94
C GLY A 40 20.94 18.61 30.13
N ARG A 41 20.06 17.85 30.79
CA ARG A 41 18.80 17.40 30.18
C ARG A 41 17.92 18.61 29.89
N VAL A 42 17.81 18.96 28.61
CA VAL A 42 16.80 19.90 28.11
C VAL A 42 15.43 19.32 28.46
N ALA A 43 14.76 19.93 29.45
CA ALA A 43 13.44 19.52 29.91
C ALA A 43 12.34 19.97 28.93
N ALA A 44 12.42 19.47 27.68
CA ALA A 44 11.39 19.67 26.68
C ALA A 44 10.04 19.15 27.22
N GLY A 45 9.00 19.98 27.15
CA GLY A 45 7.70 19.68 27.74
C GLY A 45 7.12 18.39 27.16
N ARG A 46 7.02 17.34 28.00
CA ARG A 46 6.54 16.00 27.62
C ARG A 46 5.22 16.11 26.85
N PRO A 47 5.18 15.74 25.54
CA PRO A 47 3.94 15.73 24.79
C PRO A 47 3.04 14.59 25.30
N ASN A 48 1.73 14.80 25.29
CA ASN A 48 0.77 13.77 25.66
C ASN A 48 0.86 12.53 24.76
N LYS A 49 0.30 11.41 25.24
CA LYS A 49 0.09 10.19 24.46
C LYS A 49 -0.82 10.50 23.27
N ILE A 50 -0.49 9.95 22.09
CA ILE A 50 -1.36 9.99 20.91
C ILE A 50 -2.72 9.33 21.27
N ALA A 51 -3.82 9.92 20.83
CA ALA A 51 -5.17 9.41 21.08
C ALA A 51 -5.33 8.00 20.51
N ASP A 52 -5.74 7.08 21.38
CA ASP A 52 -6.09 5.72 21.02
C ASP A 52 -7.57 5.74 20.62
N ASP A 53 -7.84 5.96 19.33
CA ASP A 53 -9.19 6.08 18.74
C ASP A 53 -10.00 4.75 18.82
N GLY A 54 -9.52 3.73 19.56
CA GLY A 54 -10.16 2.44 19.83
C GLY A 54 -10.24 1.48 18.63
N GLY A 55 -10.17 2.02 17.42
CA GLY A 55 -10.16 1.26 16.18
C GLY A 55 -8.80 0.65 15.84
N ARG A 56 -8.83 -0.59 15.36
CA ARG A 56 -7.88 -0.92 14.28
C ARG A 56 -8.19 0.02 13.10
N PHE A 57 -7.16 0.45 12.37
CA PHE A 57 -7.27 1.30 11.16
C PHE A 57 -7.74 2.76 11.36
N ALA A 58 -7.59 3.35 12.56
CA ALA A 58 -7.90 4.76 12.77
C ALA A 58 -6.96 5.69 11.95
N SER A 59 -7.46 6.21 10.82
CA SER A 59 -6.70 7.11 9.92
C SER A 59 -6.06 8.28 10.67
N ARG A 60 -6.80 8.89 11.61
CA ARG A 60 -6.35 10.09 12.33
C ARG A 60 -5.13 9.81 13.22
N THR A 61 -5.08 8.68 13.92
CA THR A 61 -3.93 8.25 14.73
C THR A 61 -2.69 8.02 13.87
N ARG A 62 -2.83 7.44 12.66
CA ARG A 62 -1.71 7.27 11.71
C ARG A 62 -1.18 8.61 11.19
N ILE A 63 -2.07 9.54 10.82
CA ILE A 63 -1.71 10.88 10.33
C ILE A 63 -0.99 11.68 11.44
N ALA A 64 -1.53 11.64 12.66
CA ALA A 64 -0.95 12.29 13.84
C ALA A 64 0.47 11.76 14.13
N TRP A 65 0.64 10.43 14.12
CA TRP A 65 1.95 9.78 14.26
C TRP A 65 2.92 10.20 13.16
N LEU A 66 2.51 10.17 11.89
CA LEU A 66 3.36 10.52 10.75
C LEU A 66 3.92 11.95 10.89
N LEU A 67 3.04 12.93 11.09
CA LEU A 67 3.44 14.34 11.26
C LEU A 67 4.39 14.54 12.45
N ARG A 68 4.09 13.90 13.59
CA ARG A 68 4.91 13.94 14.81
C ARG A 68 6.29 13.31 14.60
N MET A 69 6.36 12.16 13.94
CA MET A 69 7.64 11.48 13.67
C MET A 69 8.48 12.22 12.63
N SER A 70 7.88 12.72 11.54
CA SER A 70 8.59 13.54 10.54
C SER A 70 9.14 14.83 11.13
N ARG A 71 8.55 15.37 12.21
CA ARG A 71 9.09 16.50 12.96
C ARG A 71 10.18 16.12 13.97
N LEU A 72 10.03 15.02 14.73
CA LEU A 72 11.00 14.59 15.75
C LEU A 72 12.27 13.96 15.16
N TYR A 73 12.14 13.31 14.01
CA TYR A 73 13.22 12.64 13.28
C TYR A 73 13.48 13.27 11.91
N GLY A 74 13.08 14.54 11.73
CA GLY A 74 13.41 15.35 10.56
C GLY A 74 14.90 15.70 10.48
N ARG A 75 15.29 16.32 9.37
CA ARG A 75 16.68 16.71 9.05
C ARG A 75 17.25 17.71 10.06
N ASP A 76 16.47 18.72 10.44
CA ASP A 76 16.85 19.70 11.47
C ASP A 76 16.35 19.25 12.86
N PRO A 77 17.24 18.92 13.83
CA PRO A 77 16.85 18.66 15.21
C PRO A 77 16.25 19.91 15.90
N GLU A 78 16.52 21.10 15.36
CA GLU A 78 15.90 22.38 15.73
C GLU A 78 14.37 22.28 15.89
N LEU A 79 13.74 21.56 14.95
CA LEU A 79 12.28 21.42 14.79
C LEU A 79 11.67 20.34 15.70
N ALA A 80 12.49 19.48 16.30
CA ALA A 80 12.02 18.58 17.37
C ALA A 80 11.52 19.38 18.60
N VAL A 81 12.00 20.61 18.79
CA VAL A 81 11.53 21.54 19.81
C VAL A 81 10.25 22.24 19.35
N ALA A 82 9.11 21.90 19.97
CA ALA A 82 7.78 22.32 19.54
C ALA A 82 7.59 23.86 19.44
N THR A 83 8.25 24.66 20.28
CA THR A 83 8.19 26.13 20.21
C THR A 83 8.88 26.68 18.96
N ARG A 84 10.06 26.16 18.59
CA ARG A 84 10.78 26.54 17.37
C ARG A 84 9.99 26.14 16.12
N PHE A 85 9.46 24.91 16.10
CA PHE A 85 8.62 24.45 15.00
C PHE A 85 7.36 25.31 14.81
N VAL A 86 6.71 25.76 15.89
CA VAL A 86 5.56 26.67 15.80
C VAL A 86 5.93 28.00 15.15
N VAL A 87 7.11 28.55 15.43
CA VAL A 87 7.61 29.77 14.78
C VAL A 87 7.87 29.54 13.29
N ALA A 88 8.52 28.43 12.91
CA ALA A 88 8.76 28.08 11.51
C ALA A 88 7.44 27.83 10.75
N LEU A 89 6.50 27.10 11.34
CA LEU A 89 5.18 26.82 10.76
C LEU A 89 4.36 28.10 10.54
N ALA A 90 4.48 29.08 11.44
CA ALA A 90 3.80 30.37 11.31
C ALA A 90 4.22 31.15 10.05
N ALA A 91 5.46 30.98 9.57
CA ALA A 91 5.94 31.63 8.33
C ALA A 91 5.26 31.08 7.06
N HIS A 92 4.81 29.82 7.07
CA HIS A 92 4.19 29.17 5.91
C HIS A 92 2.66 29.02 5.99
N HIS A 93 2.08 29.07 7.19
CA HIS A 93 0.63 28.89 7.42
C HIS A 93 -0.06 30.15 8.00
N GLY A 94 0.70 31.14 8.48
CA GLY A 94 0.19 32.17 9.39
C GLY A 94 0.04 31.64 10.82
N PRO A 95 -0.41 32.47 11.78
CA PRO A 95 -0.34 32.18 13.21
C PRO A 95 -0.93 30.83 13.65
N VAL A 96 -0.15 30.09 14.44
CA VAL A 96 -0.53 28.80 15.06
C VAL A 96 -0.09 28.79 16.52
N ALA A 97 -0.92 28.29 17.43
CA ALA A 97 -0.55 28.06 18.82
C ALA A 97 0.06 26.65 19.04
N PRO A 98 1.02 26.47 19.98
CA PRO A 98 1.59 25.15 20.28
C PRO A 98 0.55 24.09 20.69
N SER A 99 -0.57 24.52 21.27
CA SER A 99 -1.71 23.66 21.62
C SER A 99 -2.49 23.14 20.40
N GLN A 100 -2.43 23.81 19.25
CA GLN A 100 -3.00 23.32 17.98
C GLN A 100 -2.11 22.26 17.36
N VAL A 101 -0.79 22.51 17.29
CA VAL A 101 0.21 21.50 16.86
C VAL A 101 0.08 20.22 17.69
N SER A 102 0.03 20.35 19.02
CA SER A 102 -0.18 19.22 19.93
C SER A 102 -1.51 18.49 19.71
N ARG A 103 -2.58 19.17 19.27
CA ARG A 103 -3.86 18.51 18.92
C ARG A 103 -3.80 17.77 17.58
N TRP A 104 -3.06 18.27 16.61
CA TRP A 104 -2.81 17.57 15.34
C TRP A 104 -1.94 16.32 15.55
N GLU A 105 -0.79 16.48 16.21
CA GLU A 105 0.20 15.42 16.47
C GLU A 105 -0.25 14.34 17.47
N ASN A 106 -1.35 14.58 18.19
CA ASN A 106 -2.00 13.57 19.04
C ASN A 106 -3.31 13.04 18.47
N GLY A 107 -3.77 13.48 17.30
CA GLY A 107 -5.04 13.05 16.72
C GLY A 107 -6.28 13.57 17.48
N ALA A 108 -6.15 14.61 18.29
CA ALA A 108 -7.29 15.25 18.94
C ALA A 108 -8.08 16.16 17.98
N GLN A 109 -7.48 16.61 16.87
CA GLN A 109 -8.13 17.37 15.80
C GLN A 109 -7.67 16.88 14.41
N PRO A 110 -8.53 16.92 13.37
CA PRO A 110 -8.11 16.69 11.99
C PRO A 110 -7.14 17.79 11.53
N VAL A 111 -6.23 17.45 10.61
CA VAL A 111 -5.18 18.34 10.13
C VAL A 111 -5.57 18.89 8.75
N PRO A 112 -5.70 20.23 8.56
CA PRO A 112 -6.03 20.81 7.26
C PRO A 112 -4.95 20.56 6.20
N TYR A 113 -5.32 20.43 4.93
CA TYR A 113 -4.37 20.26 3.81
C TYR A 113 -3.27 21.33 3.80
N ARG A 114 -3.64 22.61 4.00
CA ARG A 114 -2.67 23.72 4.08
C ARG A 114 -1.68 23.62 5.25
N VAL A 115 -2.02 22.93 6.34
CA VAL A 115 -1.09 22.64 7.44
C VAL A 115 -0.12 21.53 7.02
N ILE A 116 -0.60 20.48 6.36
CA ILE A 116 0.26 19.41 5.83
C ILE A 116 1.28 19.98 4.83
N ARG A 117 0.85 20.88 3.94
CA ARG A 117 1.75 21.59 3.02
C ARG A 117 2.77 22.49 3.75
N ALA A 118 2.38 23.12 4.86
CA ALA A 118 3.31 23.89 5.68
C ALA A 118 4.31 22.99 6.45
N TYR A 119 3.90 21.78 6.89
CA TYR A 119 4.83 20.76 7.40
C TYR A 119 5.83 20.32 6.34
N GLU A 120 5.38 20.05 5.11
CA GLU A 120 6.28 19.67 4.00
C GLU A 120 7.35 20.76 3.76
N ASN A 121 6.94 22.03 3.70
CA ASN A 121 7.86 23.16 3.53
C ASN A 121 8.85 23.32 4.71
N VAL A 122 8.36 23.30 5.96
CA VAL A 122 9.17 23.50 7.17
C VAL A 122 10.17 22.37 7.40
N LEU A 123 9.84 21.14 6.98
CA LEU A 123 10.69 19.96 7.14
C LEU A 123 11.57 19.68 5.90
N GLU A 124 11.62 20.60 4.94
CA GLU A 124 12.34 20.49 3.65
C GLU A 124 11.98 19.21 2.85
N LEU A 125 10.74 18.74 2.98
CA LEU A 125 10.28 17.52 2.32
C LEU A 125 9.85 17.79 0.86
N PRO A 126 9.98 16.80 -0.05
CA PRO A 126 9.50 16.93 -1.43
C PRO A 126 8.01 17.33 -1.49
N PRO A 127 7.61 18.20 -2.44
CA PRO A 127 6.21 18.61 -2.60
C PRO A 127 5.26 17.42 -2.70
N GLY A 128 4.27 17.34 -1.79
CA GLY A 128 3.27 16.28 -1.75
C GLY A 128 3.67 15.04 -0.94
N HIS A 129 4.89 14.97 -0.40
CA HIS A 129 5.43 13.79 0.30
C HIS A 129 4.56 13.31 1.47
N LEU A 130 4.05 14.22 2.31
CA LEU A 130 3.14 13.87 3.41
C LEU A 130 1.70 13.75 2.89
N SER A 131 1.33 14.62 1.96
CA SER A 131 -0.01 14.68 1.35
C SER A 131 -0.43 13.35 0.71
N ALA A 132 0.46 12.73 -0.09
CA ALA A 132 0.21 11.46 -0.76
C ALA A 132 0.01 10.29 0.22
N ALA A 133 0.85 10.21 1.26
CA ALA A 133 0.72 9.20 2.30
C ALA A 133 -0.56 9.36 3.12
N ILE A 134 -0.97 10.61 3.38
CA ILE A 134 -2.19 10.91 4.12
C ILE A 134 -3.46 10.62 3.29
N ASP A 135 -3.45 10.90 1.99
CA ASP A 135 -4.51 10.46 1.08
C ASP A 135 -4.58 8.92 1.01
N ALA A 136 -3.45 8.20 0.92
CA ALA A 136 -3.44 6.73 1.00
C ALA A 136 -4.02 6.20 2.33
N VAL A 137 -3.69 6.80 3.48
CA VAL A 137 -4.29 6.48 4.79
C VAL A 137 -5.79 6.77 4.85
N HIS A 138 -6.26 7.72 4.06
CA HIS A 138 -7.67 8.06 3.92
C HIS A 138 -8.43 7.13 2.97
N GLN A 139 -7.74 6.47 2.03
CA GLN A 139 -8.30 5.49 1.09
C GLN A 139 -8.53 4.12 1.73
N VAL A 140 -7.72 3.71 2.73
CA VAL A 140 -7.92 2.46 3.48
C VAL A 140 -9.36 2.34 3.96
N ARG A 141 -10.04 1.28 3.52
CA ARG A 141 -11.47 1.00 3.80
C ARG A 141 -12.40 2.19 3.47
N SER A 142 -12.08 3.01 2.47
CA SER A 142 -12.91 4.18 2.12
C SER A 142 -14.23 3.77 1.47
N VAL A 143 -15.33 4.15 2.11
CA VAL A 143 -16.71 3.76 1.76
C VAL A 143 -17.31 4.70 0.70
N ARG A 144 -16.58 5.70 0.16
CA ARG A 144 -17.11 6.70 -0.79
C ARG A 144 -16.20 6.89 -2.03
N PRO A 145 -16.76 6.88 -3.26
CA PRO A 145 -16.06 7.39 -4.44
C PRO A 145 -15.89 8.92 -4.36
N GLY A 146 -14.92 9.45 -5.11
CA GLY A 146 -14.87 10.86 -5.53
C GLY A 146 -14.68 11.95 -4.49
N THR A 147 -14.91 11.69 -3.20
CA THR A 147 -14.77 12.68 -2.13
C THR A 147 -13.36 12.61 -1.53
N PRO A 148 -12.42 13.50 -1.87
CA PRO A 148 -11.12 13.55 -1.20
C PRO A 148 -11.34 13.90 0.28
N ARG A 149 -10.62 13.21 1.17
CA ARG A 149 -10.67 13.50 2.62
C ARG A 149 -9.71 14.63 3.01
N LEU A 150 -8.62 14.82 2.26
CA LEU A 150 -7.85 16.07 2.29
C LEU A 150 -8.57 17.14 1.45
N ASP A 151 -9.27 18.01 2.17
CA ASP A 151 -10.04 19.12 1.61
C ASP A 151 -9.11 20.21 1.03
N ARG A 152 -8.78 20.06 -0.26
CA ARG A 152 -7.90 20.96 -1.05
C ARG A 152 -8.68 22.20 -1.53
N ARG A 153 -9.34 22.95 -0.64
CA ARG A 153 -10.14 24.13 -1.03
C ARG A 153 -9.27 25.19 -1.72
N PHE A 154 -9.59 25.44 -2.98
CA PHE A 154 -9.20 26.65 -3.68
C PHE A 154 -10.32 27.70 -3.54
N VAL A 155 -9.94 28.97 -3.58
CA VAL A 155 -10.89 30.07 -3.81
C VAL A 155 -11.00 30.24 -5.32
N PRO A 156 -12.19 30.21 -5.93
CA PRO A 156 -12.34 30.49 -7.35
C PRO A 156 -11.96 31.94 -7.68
N ASP A 157 -10.81 32.12 -8.33
CA ASP A 157 -10.30 33.40 -8.82
C ASP A 157 -9.61 33.23 -10.18
N THR A 158 -9.13 34.33 -10.76
CA THR A 158 -8.46 34.31 -12.08
C THR A 158 -7.13 33.56 -12.07
N ARG A 159 -6.47 33.46 -10.91
CA ARG A 159 -5.22 32.71 -10.75
C ARG A 159 -5.50 31.21 -10.75
N LEU A 160 -6.57 30.76 -10.10
CA LEU A 160 -6.99 29.35 -10.11
C LEU A 160 -7.22 28.85 -11.53
N THR A 161 -7.87 29.67 -12.37
CA THR A 161 -8.11 29.37 -13.79
C THR A 161 -6.79 29.30 -14.56
N ALA A 162 -5.94 30.33 -14.49
CA ALA A 162 -4.66 30.32 -15.21
C ALA A 162 -3.72 29.17 -14.77
N GLU A 163 -3.71 28.81 -13.49
CA GLU A 163 -2.97 27.63 -13.00
C GLU A 163 -3.62 26.30 -13.43
N LEU A 164 -4.92 26.26 -13.71
CA LEU A 164 -5.59 25.08 -14.27
C LEU A 164 -5.31 24.95 -15.77
N ASP A 165 -5.33 26.05 -16.52
CA ASP A 165 -5.11 26.06 -17.97
C ASP A 165 -3.69 25.56 -18.32
N ASP A 166 -2.65 26.08 -17.68
CA ASP A 166 -1.26 25.58 -17.81
C ASP A 166 -1.13 24.10 -17.42
N LEU A 167 -1.86 23.64 -16.40
CA LEU A 167 -1.88 22.23 -16.01
C LEU A 167 -2.61 21.35 -17.04
N LEU A 168 -3.68 21.85 -17.66
CA LEU A 168 -4.42 21.14 -18.70
C LEU A 168 -3.63 21.04 -19.99
N ASP A 169 -2.99 22.12 -20.45
CA ASP A 169 -2.11 22.11 -21.62
C ASP A 169 -0.96 21.09 -21.45
N ARG A 170 -0.32 21.07 -20.27
CA ARG A 170 0.72 20.08 -19.94
C ARG A 170 0.17 18.64 -19.87
N CYS A 171 -1.05 18.43 -19.40
CA CYS A 171 -1.67 17.11 -19.32
C CYS A 171 -2.25 16.60 -20.65
N LEU A 172 -2.62 17.50 -21.58
CA LEU A 172 -3.18 17.17 -22.89
C LEU A 172 -2.12 17.04 -24.00
N GLY A 173 -1.03 17.82 -23.95
CA GLY A 173 0.10 17.73 -24.88
C GLY A 173 1.23 16.79 -24.42
N ASP A 174 2.23 16.55 -25.26
CA ASP A 174 3.29 15.54 -25.05
C ASP A 174 4.32 15.85 -23.94
N ALA A 175 4.11 16.89 -23.13
CA ALA A 175 5.02 17.29 -22.06
C ALA A 175 5.11 16.23 -20.94
N LEU A 176 6.28 16.05 -20.33
CA LEU A 176 6.43 15.14 -19.20
C LEU A 176 5.79 15.73 -17.93
N VAL A 177 4.66 15.15 -17.52
CA VAL A 177 3.91 15.56 -16.32
C VAL A 177 4.38 14.73 -15.12
N ARG A 178 4.53 15.36 -13.94
CA ARG A 178 4.84 14.69 -12.66
C ARG A 178 3.55 14.27 -11.94
N GLY A 179 3.64 13.36 -10.99
CA GLY A 179 2.48 12.96 -10.18
C GLY A 179 1.86 14.15 -9.44
N VAL A 180 2.69 14.99 -8.80
CA VAL A 180 2.24 16.21 -8.13
C VAL A 180 1.52 17.22 -9.05
N ASP A 181 1.85 17.26 -10.35
CA ASP A 181 1.12 18.09 -11.32
C ASP A 181 -0.28 17.51 -11.61
N TRP A 182 -0.40 16.18 -11.77
CA TRP A 182 -1.70 15.49 -11.89
C TRP A 182 -2.57 15.63 -10.62
N ASP A 183 -1.98 15.60 -9.42
CA ASP A 183 -2.69 15.90 -8.17
C ASP A 183 -3.21 17.34 -8.16
N GLY A 184 -2.39 18.29 -8.59
CA GLY A 184 -2.75 19.69 -8.71
C GLY A 184 -3.85 19.96 -9.74
N MET A 185 -3.82 19.28 -10.89
CA MET A 185 -4.78 19.44 -11.98
C MET A 185 -6.15 18.88 -11.59
N SER A 186 -6.18 17.62 -11.14
CA SER A 186 -7.41 16.93 -10.71
C SER A 186 -8.11 17.63 -9.52
N ALA A 187 -7.34 18.21 -8.60
CA ALA A 187 -7.91 18.97 -7.48
C ALA A 187 -8.53 20.31 -7.91
N ARG A 188 -7.97 20.98 -8.93
CA ARG A 188 -8.54 22.23 -9.49
C ARG A 188 -9.80 21.97 -10.29
N LEU A 189 -9.83 20.92 -11.13
CA LEU A 189 -11.05 20.49 -11.82
C LEU A 189 -12.20 20.19 -10.84
N LEU A 190 -11.91 19.50 -9.73
CA LEU A 190 -12.93 19.19 -8.71
C LEU A 190 -13.46 20.45 -7.99
N ALA A 191 -12.67 21.52 -7.92
CA ALA A 191 -13.11 22.82 -7.39
C ALA A 191 -13.91 23.66 -8.40
N ILE A 192 -13.87 23.30 -9.70
CA ILE A 192 -14.62 23.95 -10.78
C ILE A 192 -15.49 22.89 -11.50
N PRO A 193 -16.53 22.32 -10.85
CA PRO A 193 -17.30 21.17 -11.35
C PRO A 193 -18.20 21.46 -12.58
N HIS A 194 -18.10 22.67 -13.15
CA HIS A 194 -18.78 23.09 -14.37
C HIS A 194 -17.78 23.50 -15.47
N VAL A 195 -16.51 23.13 -15.33
CA VAL A 195 -15.49 23.29 -16.37
C VAL A 195 -15.87 22.49 -17.63
N TYR A 196 -15.98 23.18 -18.76
CA TYR A 196 -16.24 22.55 -20.04
C TYR A 196 -14.93 22.13 -20.70
N LEU A 197 -14.75 20.81 -20.87
CA LEU A 197 -13.75 20.24 -21.77
C LEU A 197 -14.46 19.33 -22.78
N PRO A 198 -14.01 19.27 -24.05
CA PRO A 198 -14.53 18.32 -25.03
C PRO A 198 -14.45 16.86 -24.55
N LYS A 199 -15.38 16.00 -24.99
CA LYS A 199 -15.37 14.57 -24.62
C LYS A 199 -14.08 13.86 -25.04
N ALA A 200 -13.45 14.28 -26.13
CA ALA A 200 -12.12 13.82 -26.55
C ALA A 200 -11.04 14.18 -25.51
N SER A 201 -11.00 15.41 -25.01
CA SER A 201 -10.05 15.86 -23.99
C SER A 201 -10.21 15.07 -22.68
N TRP A 202 -11.45 14.78 -22.26
CA TRP A 202 -11.70 13.90 -21.11
C TRP A 202 -11.18 12.48 -21.35
N ARG A 203 -11.33 11.94 -22.56
CA ARG A 203 -10.78 10.62 -22.97
C ARG A 203 -9.25 10.63 -22.88
N THR A 204 -8.58 11.57 -23.56
CA THR A 204 -7.12 11.73 -23.53
C THR A 204 -6.58 11.85 -22.10
N LEU A 205 -7.19 12.67 -21.24
CA LEU A 205 -6.77 12.83 -19.84
C LEU A 205 -6.90 11.51 -19.05
N ALA A 206 -8.01 10.78 -19.21
CA ALA A 206 -8.25 9.53 -18.50
C ALA A 206 -7.30 8.41 -18.95
N ASP A 207 -7.15 8.21 -20.26
CA ASP A 207 -6.34 7.14 -20.85
C ASP A 207 -4.87 7.35 -20.53
N ARG A 208 -4.38 8.59 -20.74
CA ARG A 208 -3.00 8.97 -20.43
C ARG A 208 -2.71 8.82 -18.95
N LEU A 209 -3.55 9.36 -18.07
CA LEU A 209 -3.30 9.30 -16.63
C LEU A 209 -3.32 7.85 -16.11
N LEU A 210 -4.20 6.99 -16.66
CA LEU A 210 -4.23 5.57 -16.33
C LEU A 210 -2.95 4.86 -16.81
N ALA A 211 -2.47 5.14 -18.02
CA ALA A 211 -1.21 4.62 -18.53
C ALA A 211 0.01 5.10 -17.73
N GLU A 212 0.09 6.41 -17.41
CA GLU A 212 1.16 6.94 -16.58
C GLU A 212 1.13 6.36 -15.16
N MET A 213 -0.06 6.17 -14.57
CA MET A 213 -0.22 5.52 -13.27
C MET A 213 0.27 4.07 -13.32
N ALA A 214 -0.13 3.30 -14.33
CA ALA A 214 0.19 1.89 -14.49
C ALA A 214 1.70 1.59 -14.57
N VAL A 215 2.52 2.60 -14.91
CA VAL A 215 4.00 2.50 -14.99
C VAL A 215 4.73 3.34 -13.94
N SER A 216 3.99 4.00 -13.05
CA SER A 216 4.53 4.85 -11.98
C SER A 216 4.87 4.06 -10.71
N ARG A 217 5.69 4.67 -9.83
CA ARG A 217 6.11 4.09 -8.54
C ARG A 217 6.03 5.14 -7.42
N GLY A 218 6.04 4.69 -6.16
CA GLY A 218 6.16 5.57 -4.98
C GLY A 218 5.16 6.73 -4.96
N ARG A 219 5.65 7.96 -4.72
CA ARG A 219 4.83 9.19 -4.72
C ARG A 219 4.15 9.45 -6.06
N GLY A 220 4.89 9.28 -7.17
CA GLY A 220 4.38 9.49 -8.53
C GLY A 220 3.23 8.55 -8.88
N TYR A 221 3.21 7.33 -8.31
CA TYR A 221 2.05 6.44 -8.37
C TYR A 221 0.89 6.98 -7.51
N GLN A 222 1.15 7.25 -6.22
CA GLN A 222 0.12 7.68 -5.26
C GLN A 222 -0.63 8.94 -5.71
N HIS A 223 0.07 9.93 -6.26
CA HIS A 223 -0.54 11.14 -6.78
C HIS A 223 -1.40 10.91 -8.03
N ARG A 224 -0.94 10.08 -8.99
CA ARG A 224 -1.71 9.76 -10.21
C ARG A 224 -2.94 8.90 -9.89
N TRP A 225 -2.80 7.93 -8.99
CA TRP A 225 -3.88 7.11 -8.45
C TRP A 225 -4.97 7.97 -7.78
N GLU A 226 -4.59 8.89 -6.89
CA GLU A 226 -5.55 9.79 -6.24
C GLU A 226 -6.14 10.84 -7.22
N ALA A 227 -5.39 11.27 -8.24
CA ALA A 227 -5.94 12.09 -9.32
C ALA A 227 -7.04 11.35 -10.11
N LEU A 228 -6.84 10.07 -10.46
CA LEU A 228 -7.87 9.23 -11.10
C LEU A 228 -9.11 9.08 -10.23
N ARG A 229 -8.96 8.89 -8.91
CA ARG A 229 -10.08 8.82 -7.97
C ARG A 229 -10.94 10.08 -7.94
N ARG A 230 -10.35 11.27 -8.18
CA ARG A 230 -11.08 12.54 -8.30
C ARG A 230 -11.77 12.68 -9.66
N LEU A 231 -11.11 12.28 -10.75
CA LEU A 231 -11.75 12.25 -12.07
C LEU A 231 -12.91 11.24 -12.12
N GLN A 232 -12.78 10.07 -11.49
CA GLN A 232 -13.87 9.12 -11.29
C GLN A 232 -15.01 9.71 -10.44
N GLY A 233 -14.69 10.64 -9.53
CA GLY A 233 -15.67 11.42 -8.77
C GLY A 233 -16.33 12.57 -9.53
N HIS A 234 -15.70 13.03 -10.61
CA HIS A 234 -16.17 14.19 -11.37
C HIS A 234 -17.35 13.79 -12.27
N PRO A 235 -18.50 14.51 -12.24
CA PRO A 235 -19.71 14.10 -12.95
C PRO A 235 -19.53 13.79 -14.44
N VAL A 236 -18.64 14.53 -15.11
CA VAL A 236 -18.36 14.38 -16.56
C VAL A 236 -17.21 13.41 -16.85
N ALA A 237 -16.15 13.41 -16.02
CA ALA A 237 -14.93 12.66 -16.34
C ALA A 237 -15.03 11.16 -16.01
N ARG A 238 -15.99 10.77 -15.15
CA ARG A 238 -16.21 9.37 -14.74
C ARG A 238 -16.45 8.40 -15.91
N GLU A 239 -17.11 8.83 -16.98
CA GLU A 239 -17.31 8.01 -18.18
C GLU A 239 -15.98 7.68 -18.86
N ALA A 240 -15.10 8.68 -19.00
CA ALA A 240 -13.79 8.51 -19.62
C ALA A 240 -12.89 7.61 -18.76
N VAL A 241 -12.89 7.79 -17.43
CA VAL A 241 -12.14 6.92 -16.51
C VAL A 241 -12.67 5.48 -16.56
N ALA A 242 -13.98 5.27 -16.54
CA ALA A 242 -14.58 3.94 -16.64
C ALA A 242 -14.20 3.24 -17.96
N ALA A 243 -14.33 3.94 -19.09
CA ALA A 243 -13.94 3.40 -20.40
C ALA A 243 -12.42 3.18 -20.54
N ALA A 244 -11.58 3.93 -19.82
CA ALA A 244 -10.12 3.75 -19.82
C ALA A 244 -9.74 2.47 -19.08
N VAL A 245 -10.37 2.24 -17.92
CA VAL A 245 -10.23 0.99 -17.17
C VAL A 245 -10.72 -0.19 -18.01
N THR A 246 -11.91 -0.12 -18.62
CA THR A 246 -12.43 -1.22 -19.46
C THR A 246 -11.47 -1.61 -20.57
N GLU A 247 -10.91 -0.63 -21.31
CA GLU A 247 -9.94 -0.92 -22.37
C GLU A 247 -8.67 -1.59 -21.81
N MET A 248 -8.12 -1.09 -20.70
CA MET A 248 -6.90 -1.64 -20.08
C MET A 248 -7.06 -3.03 -19.42
N VAL A 249 -8.26 -3.40 -18.95
CA VAL A 249 -8.49 -4.70 -18.28
C VAL A 249 -8.97 -5.80 -19.22
N THR A 250 -9.64 -5.44 -20.32
CA THR A 250 -10.12 -6.40 -21.33
C THR A 250 -9.03 -6.83 -22.33
N ASP A 251 -7.92 -6.10 -22.43
CA ASP A 251 -6.74 -6.54 -23.18
C ASP A 251 -6.06 -7.76 -22.51
N PRO A 252 -6.07 -8.96 -23.13
CA PRO A 252 -5.50 -10.17 -22.53
C PRO A 252 -3.98 -10.10 -22.33
N ALA A 253 -3.27 -9.19 -23.00
CA ALA A 253 -1.84 -8.98 -22.83
C ALA A 253 -1.49 -8.06 -21.64
N SER A 254 -2.49 -7.35 -21.09
CA SER A 254 -2.31 -6.40 -19.99
C SER A 254 -1.71 -7.06 -18.74
N GLN A 255 -0.71 -6.40 -18.17
CA GLN A 255 -0.08 -6.83 -16.92
C GLN A 255 -0.54 -6.05 -15.69
N VAL A 256 -1.21 -4.90 -15.88
CA VAL A 256 -1.58 -3.97 -14.81
C VAL A 256 -3.10 -3.86 -14.72
N VAL A 257 -3.74 -4.92 -14.22
CA VAL A 257 -5.21 -5.03 -14.15
C VAL A 257 -5.78 -4.82 -12.74
N PHE A 258 -4.98 -5.01 -11.68
CA PHE A 258 -5.46 -4.92 -10.30
C PHE A 258 -5.88 -3.50 -9.91
N ASP A 259 -5.01 -2.51 -10.11
CA ASP A 259 -5.29 -1.12 -9.73
C ASP A 259 -6.43 -0.50 -10.56
N PRO A 260 -6.49 -0.66 -11.91
CA PRO A 260 -7.65 -0.21 -12.69
C PRO A 260 -8.99 -0.78 -12.17
N LEU A 261 -9.07 -2.08 -11.87
CA LEU A 261 -10.27 -2.68 -11.28
C LEU A 261 -10.55 -2.14 -9.86
N MET A 262 -9.51 -1.89 -9.05
CA MET A 262 -9.64 -1.26 -7.73
C MET A 262 -10.16 0.18 -7.76
N LEU A 263 -10.08 0.92 -8.88
CA LEU A 263 -10.80 2.19 -9.02
C LEU A 263 -12.32 1.92 -9.02
N LEU A 264 -12.76 0.96 -9.83
CA LEU A 264 -14.19 0.65 -10.02
C LEU A 264 -14.87 0.16 -8.75
N VAL A 265 -14.10 -0.38 -7.78
CA VAL A 265 -14.58 -0.79 -6.46
C VAL A 265 -15.39 0.29 -5.73
N HIS A 266 -15.24 1.57 -6.08
CA HIS A 266 -15.96 2.66 -5.42
C HIS A 266 -17.24 3.11 -6.14
N ASP A 267 -17.41 2.83 -7.44
CA ASP A 267 -18.55 3.26 -8.25
C ASP A 267 -19.52 2.10 -8.55
N ARG A 268 -20.75 2.19 -8.04
CA ARG A 268 -21.80 1.18 -8.25
C ARG A 268 -22.23 1.02 -9.72
N HIS A 269 -22.03 2.02 -10.57
CA HIS A 269 -22.32 1.87 -12.00
C HIS A 269 -21.20 1.12 -12.72
N ALA A 270 -20.01 1.03 -12.12
CA ALA A 270 -18.87 0.31 -12.66
C ALA A 270 -18.69 -1.11 -12.06
N THR A 271 -19.37 -1.45 -10.96
CA THR A 271 -19.31 -2.80 -10.37
C THR A 271 -19.82 -3.90 -11.31
N GLN A 272 -20.60 -3.58 -12.34
CA GLN A 272 -20.96 -4.53 -13.40
C GLN A 272 -19.73 -5.08 -14.14
N LEU A 273 -18.66 -4.28 -14.36
CA LEU A 273 -17.45 -4.79 -15.01
C LEU A 273 -16.75 -5.83 -14.11
N LEU A 274 -16.75 -5.62 -12.79
CA LEU A 274 -16.20 -6.59 -11.85
C LEU A 274 -16.97 -7.92 -11.85
N VAL A 275 -18.30 -7.88 -12.03
CA VAL A 275 -19.11 -9.09 -12.21
C VAL A 275 -18.78 -9.75 -13.56
N ASN A 276 -18.65 -8.97 -14.63
CA ASN A 276 -18.31 -9.47 -15.96
C ASN A 276 -16.92 -10.17 -15.99
N GLU A 277 -15.89 -9.59 -15.37
CA GLU A 277 -14.55 -10.19 -15.30
C GLU A 277 -14.48 -11.42 -14.37
N VAL A 278 -15.44 -11.62 -13.45
CA VAL A 278 -15.59 -12.91 -12.73
C VAL A 278 -16.38 -13.93 -13.55
N ALA A 279 -17.27 -13.48 -14.44
CA ALA A 279 -18.08 -14.34 -15.32
C ALA A 279 -17.33 -14.83 -16.58
N SER A 280 -16.49 -13.98 -17.19
CA SER A 280 -15.76 -14.23 -18.44
C SER A 280 -14.42 -13.46 -18.47
N PRO A 281 -13.46 -13.77 -17.58
CA PRO A 281 -12.20 -13.05 -17.45
C PRO A 281 -11.36 -13.02 -18.73
N ALA A 282 -10.71 -11.89 -19.01
CA ALA A 282 -9.75 -11.78 -20.11
C ALA A 282 -8.55 -12.75 -19.98
N ASN A 283 -8.09 -13.04 -18.75
CA ASN A 283 -7.06 -14.05 -18.43
C ASN A 283 -7.06 -14.41 -16.92
N GLU A 284 -6.24 -15.38 -16.50
CA GLU A 284 -6.12 -15.83 -15.10
C GLU A 284 -5.80 -14.69 -14.11
N ARG A 285 -4.95 -13.74 -14.50
CA ARG A 285 -4.60 -12.57 -13.67
C ARG A 285 -5.80 -11.64 -13.49
N THR A 286 -6.56 -11.38 -14.55
CA THR A 286 -7.77 -10.55 -14.48
C THR A 286 -8.83 -11.22 -13.60
N LEU A 287 -8.99 -12.55 -13.67
CA LEU A 287 -9.86 -13.28 -12.74
C LEU A 287 -9.41 -13.13 -11.27
N PHE A 288 -8.13 -13.35 -10.98
CA PHE A 288 -7.59 -13.20 -9.62
C PHE A 288 -7.81 -11.78 -9.08
N ALA A 289 -7.55 -10.77 -9.90
CA ALA A 289 -7.78 -9.38 -9.55
C ALA A 289 -9.28 -9.11 -9.31
N ALA A 290 -10.16 -9.50 -10.24
CA ALA A 290 -11.61 -9.28 -10.12
C ALA A 290 -12.20 -9.96 -8.88
N LEU A 291 -11.82 -11.21 -8.57
CA LEU A 291 -12.22 -11.91 -7.33
C LEU A 291 -11.78 -11.15 -6.06
N THR A 292 -10.54 -10.63 -6.04
CA THR A 292 -9.97 -9.92 -4.89
C THR A 292 -10.60 -8.53 -4.70
N VAL A 293 -10.81 -7.79 -5.79
CA VAL A 293 -11.53 -6.50 -5.79
C VAL A 293 -12.98 -6.71 -5.35
N CYS A 294 -13.61 -7.79 -5.79
CA CYS A 294 -14.94 -8.21 -5.34
C CYS A 294 -14.99 -8.53 -3.83
N GLU A 295 -13.95 -9.14 -3.24
CA GLU A 295 -13.91 -9.40 -1.79
C GLU A 295 -13.98 -8.07 -1.01
N LEU A 296 -13.19 -7.08 -1.44
CA LEU A 296 -13.13 -5.75 -0.85
C LEU A 296 -14.45 -4.97 -1.08
N ALA A 297 -15.06 -5.11 -2.26
CA ALA A 297 -16.37 -4.56 -2.57
C ALA A 297 -17.48 -5.15 -1.68
N ALA A 298 -17.43 -6.46 -1.41
CA ALA A 298 -18.38 -7.17 -0.56
C ALA A 298 -18.21 -6.85 0.94
N GLU A 299 -16.97 -6.72 1.45
CA GLU A 299 -16.72 -6.19 2.81
C GLU A 299 -17.23 -4.74 2.93
N GLY A 300 -17.05 -3.92 1.88
CA GLY A 300 -17.49 -2.52 1.81
C GLY A 300 -18.95 -2.27 1.42
N GLY A 301 -19.79 -3.32 1.32
CA GLY A 301 -21.22 -3.22 1.03
C GLY A 301 -21.56 -2.56 -0.32
N ARG A 302 -20.74 -2.77 -1.35
CA ARG A 302 -20.89 -2.11 -2.67
C ARG A 302 -22.10 -2.60 -3.46
N PHE A 303 -22.13 -3.91 -3.70
CA PHE A 303 -23.05 -4.59 -4.61
C PHE A 303 -24.52 -4.38 -4.25
N GLY A 304 -25.36 -4.25 -5.28
CA GLY A 304 -26.81 -4.42 -5.16
C GLY A 304 -27.18 -5.88 -4.89
N GLY A 305 -28.45 -6.14 -4.59
CA GLY A 305 -28.94 -7.50 -4.38
C GLY A 305 -28.81 -8.38 -5.62
N GLU A 306 -29.01 -7.79 -6.79
CA GLU A 306 -28.86 -8.45 -8.10
C GLU A 306 -27.38 -8.77 -8.40
N ASP A 307 -26.49 -7.78 -8.34
CA ASP A 307 -25.04 -7.99 -8.53
C ASP A 307 -24.47 -9.06 -7.60
N ALA A 308 -24.83 -9.01 -6.30
CA ALA A 308 -24.36 -9.97 -5.30
C ALA A 308 -24.88 -11.38 -5.57
N THR A 309 -26.10 -11.50 -6.12
CA THR A 309 -26.69 -12.78 -6.52
C THR A 309 -26.02 -13.34 -7.78
N ALA A 310 -25.81 -12.51 -8.80
CA ALA A 310 -25.10 -12.87 -10.03
C ALA A 310 -23.66 -13.30 -9.74
N LEU A 311 -22.90 -12.47 -9.03
CA LEU A 311 -21.53 -12.76 -8.59
C LEU A 311 -21.49 -14.05 -7.76
N GLY A 312 -22.45 -14.24 -6.85
CA GLY A 312 -22.59 -15.47 -6.07
C GLY A 312 -22.83 -16.71 -6.93
N MET A 313 -23.51 -16.60 -8.09
CA MET A 313 -23.63 -17.70 -9.05
C MET A 313 -22.31 -17.99 -9.75
N HIS A 314 -21.65 -16.99 -10.33
CA HIS A 314 -20.37 -17.16 -11.04
C HIS A 314 -19.29 -17.77 -10.13
N VAL A 315 -19.17 -17.29 -8.90
CA VAL A 315 -18.20 -17.80 -7.92
C VAL A 315 -18.49 -19.26 -7.53
N ARG A 316 -19.77 -19.67 -7.42
CA ARG A 316 -20.12 -21.09 -7.22
C ARG A 316 -19.75 -21.96 -8.42
N THR A 317 -19.95 -21.46 -9.64
CA THR A 317 -19.54 -22.18 -10.87
C THR A 317 -18.02 -22.35 -10.93
N LEU A 318 -17.24 -21.32 -10.58
CA LEU A 318 -15.77 -21.42 -10.48
C LEU A 318 -15.34 -22.45 -9.42
N LEU A 319 -15.94 -22.45 -8.23
CA LEU A 319 -15.59 -23.39 -7.17
C LEU A 319 -15.96 -24.85 -7.51
N ALA A 320 -16.94 -25.07 -8.37
CA ALA A 320 -17.33 -26.39 -8.87
C ALA A 320 -16.37 -26.98 -9.92
N ASP A 321 -15.54 -26.16 -10.57
CA ASP A 321 -14.45 -26.66 -11.39
C ASP A 321 -13.35 -27.29 -10.50
N ASN A 322 -12.95 -28.51 -10.82
CA ASN A 322 -11.86 -29.21 -10.14
C ASN A 322 -10.47 -28.77 -10.66
N GLY A 323 -10.39 -28.19 -11.87
CA GLY A 323 -9.17 -27.67 -12.46
C GLY A 323 -8.70 -26.34 -11.86
N LEU A 324 -9.61 -25.55 -11.26
CA LEU A 324 -9.35 -24.20 -10.76
C LEU A 324 -8.10 -24.13 -9.86
N PRO A 325 -7.07 -23.34 -10.23
CA PRO A 325 -5.83 -23.17 -9.47
C PRO A 325 -6.05 -22.80 -8.01
N ALA A 326 -5.22 -23.35 -7.12
CA ALA A 326 -5.41 -23.22 -5.67
C ALA A 326 -5.42 -21.78 -5.13
N HIS A 327 -4.79 -20.83 -5.84
CA HIS A 327 -4.82 -19.41 -5.48
C HIS A 327 -6.14 -18.73 -5.90
N LEU A 328 -6.66 -19.04 -7.10
CA LEU A 328 -7.99 -18.61 -7.56
C LEU A 328 -9.09 -19.21 -6.68
N ARG A 329 -8.99 -20.51 -6.35
CA ARG A 329 -9.93 -21.20 -5.46
C ARG A 329 -10.02 -20.49 -4.10
N ARG A 330 -8.88 -20.13 -3.51
CA ARG A 330 -8.85 -19.37 -2.25
C ARG A 330 -9.49 -17.99 -2.37
N ALA A 331 -9.27 -17.27 -3.47
CA ALA A 331 -9.90 -15.96 -3.69
C ALA A 331 -11.44 -16.08 -3.86
N ALA A 332 -11.89 -17.13 -4.55
CA ALA A 332 -13.32 -17.46 -4.69
C ALA A 332 -13.97 -17.92 -3.36
N GLU A 333 -13.26 -18.70 -2.53
CA GLU A 333 -13.67 -19.07 -1.17
C GLU A 333 -13.80 -17.82 -0.26
N ASP A 334 -12.79 -16.94 -0.27
CA ASP A 334 -12.78 -15.70 0.52
C ASP A 334 -13.94 -14.77 0.13
N LEU A 335 -14.16 -14.58 -1.18
CA LEU A 335 -15.29 -13.82 -1.72
C LEU A 335 -16.63 -14.44 -1.32
N THR A 336 -16.78 -15.75 -1.43
CA THR A 336 -17.99 -16.48 -0.98
C THR A 336 -18.28 -16.20 0.50
N ALA A 337 -17.25 -16.23 1.35
CA ALA A 337 -17.37 -15.94 2.77
C ALA A 337 -17.76 -14.48 3.09
N ARG A 338 -17.53 -13.53 2.17
CA ARG A 338 -17.98 -12.13 2.32
C ARG A 338 -19.39 -11.89 1.78
N LEU A 339 -19.76 -12.54 0.68
CA LEU A 339 -21.11 -12.49 0.13
C LEU A 339 -22.14 -13.17 1.05
N ALA A 340 -21.68 -14.09 1.93
CA ALA A 340 -22.51 -14.68 2.97
C ALA A 340 -23.18 -13.61 3.88
N PRO A 341 -24.47 -13.81 4.27
CA PRO A 341 -25.18 -12.93 5.19
C PRO A 341 -24.41 -12.66 6.50
N PRO A 342 -24.51 -11.46 7.11
CA PRO A 342 -23.68 -11.08 8.25
C PRO A 342 -23.64 -12.07 9.43
N GLY A 343 -24.75 -12.77 9.71
CA GLY A 343 -24.84 -13.77 10.78
C GLY A 343 -24.25 -15.15 10.46
N THR A 344 -23.91 -15.44 9.20
CA THR A 344 -23.29 -16.71 8.77
C THR A 344 -21.84 -16.56 8.33
N ARG A 345 -21.25 -15.35 8.46
CA ARG A 345 -19.85 -15.08 8.15
C ARG A 345 -18.93 -15.77 9.16
N THR A 346 -18.28 -16.85 8.73
CA THR A 346 -17.32 -17.59 9.56
C THR A 346 -16.12 -16.70 9.90
N THR A 347 -15.74 -16.66 11.18
CA THR A 347 -14.52 -15.96 11.62
C THR A 347 -13.30 -16.68 11.08
N ARG A 348 -12.69 -16.11 10.03
CA ARG A 348 -11.58 -16.70 9.27
C ARG A 348 -10.42 -17.11 10.19
N ALA A 349 -9.91 -18.33 10.00
CA ALA A 349 -8.93 -18.93 10.90
C ALA A 349 -7.65 -18.09 11.11
N PRO A 350 -7.10 -18.09 12.35
CA PRO A 350 -5.81 -17.45 12.67
C PRO A 350 -4.65 -18.10 11.93
N ARG A 351 -3.46 -17.48 11.96
CA ARG A 351 -2.26 -18.03 11.32
C ARG A 351 -1.68 -19.16 12.18
N ARG A 352 -1.09 -20.19 11.55
CA ARG A 352 0.06 -20.89 12.15
C ARG A 352 1.27 -19.94 12.06
N GLY A 353 2.07 -19.83 13.14
CA GLY A 353 3.31 -19.03 13.15
C GLY A 353 3.24 -17.65 13.84
N GLU A 354 2.24 -17.38 14.68
CA GLU A 354 2.05 -16.05 15.31
C GLU A 354 3.23 -15.58 16.20
N ARG A 355 4.02 -16.51 16.75
CA ARG A 355 5.26 -16.18 17.50
C ARG A 355 6.38 -15.68 16.59
N ASP A 356 6.55 -16.32 15.43
CA ASP A 356 7.60 -16.02 14.46
C ASP A 356 7.34 -14.66 13.79
N VAL A 357 6.05 -14.38 13.51
CA VAL A 357 5.54 -13.06 13.11
C VAL A 357 5.92 -11.98 14.12
N ALA A 358 5.61 -12.16 15.41
CA ALA A 358 5.90 -11.18 16.44
C ALA A 358 7.40 -10.91 16.60
N ALA A 359 8.25 -11.95 16.49
CA ALA A 359 9.70 -11.82 16.53
C ALA A 359 10.25 -11.03 15.33
N ALA A 360 9.75 -11.30 14.10
CA ALA A 360 10.14 -10.56 12.91
C ALA A 360 9.77 -9.07 12.97
N VAL A 361 8.55 -8.75 13.41
CA VAL A 361 8.09 -7.35 13.60
C VAL A 361 8.95 -6.62 14.64
N ALA A 362 9.23 -7.27 15.77
CA ALA A 362 10.05 -6.69 16.84
C ALA A 362 11.50 -6.45 16.39
N SER A 363 12.10 -7.40 15.66
CA SER A 363 13.46 -7.28 15.12
C SER A 363 13.58 -6.08 14.16
N LEU A 364 12.74 -6.03 13.11
CA LEU A 364 12.75 -4.95 12.13
C LEU A 364 12.48 -3.58 12.75
N THR A 365 11.54 -3.51 13.71
CA THR A 365 11.25 -2.27 14.45
C THR A 365 12.48 -1.81 15.24
N THR A 366 13.11 -2.71 16.00
CA THR A 366 14.26 -2.38 16.87
C THR A 366 15.45 -1.91 16.04
N THR A 367 15.72 -2.54 14.89
CA THR A 367 16.79 -2.10 13.97
C THR A 367 16.54 -0.70 13.42
N ALA A 368 15.32 -0.40 12.98
CA ALA A 368 14.97 0.93 12.46
C ALA A 368 14.99 2.02 13.55
N GLU A 369 14.62 1.69 14.79
CA GLU A 369 14.68 2.61 15.94
C GLU A 369 16.13 2.88 16.38
N ALA A 370 17.00 1.87 16.35
CA ALA A 370 18.42 2.05 16.64
C ALA A 370 19.11 2.96 15.61
N ALA A 371 18.79 2.81 14.32
CA ALA A 371 19.38 3.60 13.23
C ALA A 371 19.04 5.10 13.27
N LEU A 372 17.91 5.49 13.88
CA LEU A 372 17.53 6.91 14.06
C LEU A 372 17.92 7.48 15.44
N ASP A 373 18.64 6.71 16.24
CA ASP A 373 19.01 7.04 17.63
C ASP A 373 17.80 7.47 18.48
N VAL A 374 16.72 6.67 18.40
CA VAL A 374 15.43 6.91 19.06
C VAL A 374 15.57 7.09 20.57
N THR A 375 16.55 6.43 21.19
CA THR A 375 16.79 6.42 22.64
C THR A 375 17.39 7.72 23.16
N THR A 376 18.27 8.41 22.43
CA THR A 376 18.78 9.74 22.85
C THR A 376 17.76 10.84 22.59
N ARG A 377 16.99 10.75 21.49
CA ARG A 377 15.94 11.73 21.13
C ARG A 377 14.69 11.67 22.02
N GLY A 378 14.55 10.64 22.86
CA GLY A 378 13.71 10.67 24.06
C GLY A 378 12.19 10.52 23.85
N THR A 379 11.76 9.81 22.80
CA THR A 379 10.35 9.42 22.62
C THR A 379 9.89 8.43 23.69
N SER A 380 8.57 8.30 23.83
CA SER A 380 7.94 7.38 24.77
C SER A 380 7.66 6.02 24.13
N ALA A 381 7.75 4.94 24.92
CA ALA A 381 7.40 3.57 24.50
C ALA A 381 5.91 3.36 24.11
N GLY A 382 5.11 4.44 24.02
CA GLY A 382 3.79 4.45 23.39
C GLY A 382 3.82 4.80 21.90
N GLU A 383 4.82 5.55 21.43
CA GLU A 383 4.94 6.01 20.02
C GLU A 383 5.42 4.88 19.10
N ASN A 384 6.40 4.11 19.58
CA ASN A 384 6.98 2.92 18.95
C ASN A 384 5.92 1.84 18.64
N ARG A 385 4.82 1.80 19.42
CA ARG A 385 3.70 0.86 19.18
C ARG A 385 3.02 1.05 17.83
N MET A 386 2.98 2.29 17.32
CA MET A 386 2.44 2.53 15.98
C MET A 386 3.44 2.06 14.90
N LEU A 387 4.75 2.17 15.13
CA LEU A 387 5.76 1.64 14.23
C LEU A 387 5.66 0.12 14.11
N SER A 388 5.68 -0.62 15.23
CA SER A 388 5.50 -2.08 15.23
C SER A 388 4.17 -2.50 14.59
N ARG A 389 3.10 -1.75 14.85
CA ARG A 389 1.78 -1.98 14.23
C ARG A 389 1.84 -1.79 12.71
N LEU A 390 2.46 -0.73 12.23
CA LEU A 390 2.57 -0.47 10.79
C LEU A 390 3.46 -1.52 10.10
N VAL A 391 4.49 -2.04 10.76
CA VAL A 391 5.32 -3.14 10.26
C VAL A 391 4.54 -4.47 10.22
N ASP A 392 3.72 -4.78 11.23
CA ASP A 392 2.78 -5.92 11.19
C ASP A 392 1.74 -5.76 10.07
N GLU A 393 1.15 -4.57 9.93
CA GLU A 393 0.15 -4.28 8.89
C GLU A 393 0.76 -4.32 7.47
N LEU A 394 2.01 -3.88 7.29
CA LEU A 394 2.78 -3.95 6.05
C LEU A 394 3.04 -5.41 5.64
N LEU A 395 3.63 -6.19 6.55
CA LEU A 395 4.06 -7.55 6.27
C LEU A 395 2.89 -8.52 6.18
N PHE A 396 2.00 -8.50 7.18
CA PHE A 396 1.14 -9.63 7.50
C PHE A 396 -0.37 -9.35 7.38
N SER A 397 -0.81 -8.12 7.11
CA SER A 397 -2.23 -7.87 6.79
C SER A 397 -2.67 -8.70 5.58
N ARG A 398 -3.84 -9.36 5.69
CA ARG A 398 -4.50 -10.05 4.57
C ARG A 398 -5.23 -9.06 3.63
N GLN A 399 -5.43 -7.81 4.04
CA GLN A 399 -6.11 -6.78 3.24
C GLN A 399 -5.09 -5.92 2.48
N PRO A 400 -5.12 -5.90 1.13
CA PRO A 400 -4.13 -5.16 0.34
C PRO A 400 -4.11 -3.67 0.61
N ASP A 401 -5.28 -3.02 0.76
CA ASP A 401 -5.40 -1.59 1.06
C ASP A 401 -4.76 -1.23 2.41
N VAL A 402 -4.91 -2.08 3.42
CA VAL A 402 -4.25 -1.93 4.72
C VAL A 402 -2.73 -2.05 4.60
N ARG A 403 -2.21 -2.99 3.78
CA ARG A 403 -0.76 -3.11 3.51
C ARG A 403 -0.22 -1.88 2.80
N SER A 404 -0.86 -1.45 1.71
CA SER A 404 -0.46 -0.28 0.91
C SER A 404 -0.56 1.02 1.72
N GLY A 405 -1.59 1.17 2.55
CA GLY A 405 -1.73 2.31 3.47
C GLY A 405 -0.71 2.30 4.61
N ALA A 406 -0.20 1.13 5.02
CA ALA A 406 0.92 1.05 5.97
C ALA A 406 2.25 1.37 5.26
N ALA A 407 2.48 0.85 4.06
CA ALA A 407 3.64 1.16 3.21
C ALA A 407 3.76 2.67 2.95
N ALA A 408 2.67 3.31 2.56
CA ALA A 408 2.64 4.75 2.28
C ALA A 408 3.05 5.60 3.50
N VAL A 409 2.58 5.23 4.71
CA VAL A 409 2.98 5.92 5.95
C VAL A 409 4.45 5.67 6.28
N LEU A 410 4.93 4.44 6.17
CA LEU A 410 6.31 4.10 6.50
C LEU A 410 7.30 4.75 5.54
N ALA A 411 7.03 4.71 4.22
CA ALA A 411 7.85 5.32 3.18
C ALA A 411 7.88 6.86 3.23
N ALA A 412 6.85 7.51 3.79
CA ALA A 412 6.82 8.96 4.05
C ALA A 412 7.27 9.35 5.47
N SER A 413 7.69 8.37 6.28
CA SER A 413 8.25 8.59 7.62
C SER A 413 9.78 8.49 7.60
N PRO A 414 10.49 9.11 8.55
CA PRO A 414 11.94 8.93 8.70
C PRO A 414 12.40 7.47 8.89
N PHE A 415 11.50 6.56 9.31
CA PHE A 415 11.79 5.13 9.45
C PHE A 415 11.84 4.37 8.11
N GLY A 416 11.38 4.95 6.99
CA GLY A 416 11.27 4.25 5.70
C GLY A 416 12.60 3.71 5.17
N GLY A 417 13.67 4.52 5.23
CA GLY A 417 15.02 4.11 4.87
C GLY A 417 15.55 2.99 5.79
N PRO A 418 15.65 3.22 7.11
CA PRO A 418 16.11 2.21 8.07
C PRO A 418 15.34 0.89 8.08
N LEU A 419 14.02 0.91 7.79
CA LEU A 419 13.24 -0.31 7.59
C LEU A 419 13.58 -1.01 6.27
N GLY A 420 13.88 -0.26 5.21
CA GLY A 420 14.42 -0.79 3.96
C GLY A 420 15.76 -1.50 4.17
N ASP A 421 16.69 -0.87 4.91
CA ASP A 421 17.98 -1.47 5.27
C ASP A 421 17.80 -2.75 6.09
N ALA A 422 16.92 -2.72 7.09
CA ALA A 422 16.60 -3.87 7.94
C ALA A 422 15.96 -5.03 7.13
N LEU A 423 15.06 -4.73 6.19
CA LEU A 423 14.46 -5.71 5.29
C LEU A 423 15.48 -6.28 4.30
N ALA A 424 16.36 -5.46 3.74
CA ALA A 424 17.43 -5.92 2.86
C ALA A 424 18.41 -6.85 3.59
N GLY A 425 18.78 -6.51 4.83
CA GLY A 425 19.57 -7.38 5.71
C GLY A 425 18.86 -8.70 6.03
N ALA A 426 17.55 -8.67 6.32
CA ALA A 426 16.76 -9.87 6.60
C ALA A 426 16.63 -10.80 5.38
N LEU A 427 16.51 -10.24 4.16
CA LEU A 427 16.57 -11.01 2.92
C LEU A 427 17.96 -11.64 2.72
N ALA A 428 19.04 -10.86 2.89
CA ALA A 428 20.41 -11.36 2.74
C ALA A 428 20.79 -12.44 3.78
N ALA A 429 20.20 -12.39 4.98
CA ALA A 429 20.41 -13.37 6.05
C ALA A 429 19.52 -14.63 5.94
N SER A 430 18.56 -14.68 5.01
CA SER A 430 17.62 -15.80 4.88
C SER A 430 18.25 -17.02 4.18
N PRO A 431 18.34 -18.20 4.83
CA PRO A 431 18.80 -19.42 4.17
C PRO A 431 17.81 -19.89 3.09
N ALA A 432 18.33 -20.39 1.97
CA ALA A 432 17.53 -20.98 0.92
C ALA A 432 16.80 -22.25 1.43
N GLY A 433 15.48 -22.15 1.64
CA GLY A 433 14.60 -23.24 2.07
C GLY A 433 14.01 -23.12 3.48
N ASP A 434 14.34 -22.08 4.24
CA ASP A 434 13.74 -21.86 5.56
C ASP A 434 12.26 -21.37 5.49
N ARG A 435 11.53 -21.47 6.61
CA ARG A 435 10.16 -20.97 6.79
C ARG A 435 10.07 -19.44 6.95
N SER A 436 11.17 -18.73 6.69
CA SER A 436 11.28 -17.28 6.70
C SER A 436 10.21 -16.64 5.79
N PRO A 437 9.57 -15.51 6.18
CA PRO A 437 8.58 -14.80 5.36
C PRO A 437 9.27 -13.96 4.26
N VAL A 438 10.12 -14.60 3.45
CA VAL A 438 10.95 -13.98 2.41
C VAL A 438 10.09 -13.28 1.35
N SER A 439 8.93 -13.85 1.00
CA SER A 439 7.98 -13.21 0.08
C SER A 439 7.40 -11.93 0.66
N GLU A 440 6.98 -11.93 1.93
CA GLU A 440 6.49 -10.73 2.61
C GLU A 440 7.59 -9.66 2.77
N TRP A 441 8.83 -10.06 3.07
CA TRP A 441 9.99 -9.14 3.12
C TRP A 441 10.33 -8.57 1.74
N ALA A 442 10.35 -9.39 0.69
CA ALA A 442 10.59 -8.94 -0.67
C ALA A 442 9.48 -7.99 -1.14
N TRP A 443 8.21 -8.29 -0.86
CA TRP A 443 7.07 -7.39 -1.13
C TRP A 443 7.23 -6.05 -0.40
N ALA A 444 7.52 -6.10 0.90
CA ALA A 444 7.66 -4.90 1.73
C ALA A 444 8.81 -4.01 1.26
N LEU A 445 9.97 -4.61 0.92
CA LEU A 445 11.13 -3.87 0.42
C LEU A 445 10.82 -3.16 -0.91
N GLY A 446 10.07 -3.82 -1.81
CA GLY A 446 9.58 -3.20 -3.04
C GLY A 446 8.54 -2.08 -2.83
N ALA A 447 7.91 -2.01 -1.65
CA ALA A 447 6.87 -1.05 -1.31
C ALA A 447 7.36 0.17 -0.50
N ILE A 448 8.44 0.04 0.28
CA ILE A 448 8.99 1.14 1.10
C ILE A 448 10.46 1.49 0.83
N GLY A 449 11.21 0.65 0.11
CA GLY A 449 12.63 0.85 -0.13
C GLY A 449 12.94 1.91 -1.19
N GLY A 450 14.07 2.59 -1.02
CA GLY A 450 14.74 3.37 -2.08
C GLY A 450 15.60 2.50 -3.00
N ALA A 451 16.16 3.10 -4.06
CA ALA A 451 16.96 2.40 -5.08
C ALA A 451 18.18 1.63 -4.53
N ALA A 452 18.77 2.06 -3.41
CA ALA A 452 19.94 1.43 -2.79
C ALA A 452 19.71 -0.04 -2.40
N HIS A 453 18.46 -0.44 -2.12
CA HIS A 453 18.12 -1.82 -1.71
C HIS A 453 17.97 -2.78 -2.91
N ARG A 454 18.09 -2.29 -4.15
CA ARG A 454 17.90 -3.07 -5.37
C ARG A 454 18.74 -4.36 -5.44
N PRO A 455 20.04 -4.36 -5.06
CA PRO A 455 20.86 -5.56 -5.09
C PRO A 455 20.34 -6.70 -4.20
N ALA A 456 19.62 -6.40 -3.10
CA ALA A 456 19.06 -7.43 -2.23
C ALA A 456 17.93 -8.21 -2.92
N LEU A 457 17.06 -7.52 -3.67
CA LEU A 457 16.02 -8.19 -4.47
C LEU A 457 16.61 -8.88 -5.71
N GLU A 458 17.68 -8.36 -6.31
CA GLU A 458 18.38 -9.01 -7.44
C GLU A 458 19.06 -10.31 -6.99
N ALA A 459 19.67 -10.32 -5.80
CA ALA A 459 20.22 -11.53 -5.19
C ALA A 459 19.15 -12.58 -4.89
N VAL A 460 17.96 -12.17 -4.42
CA VAL A 460 16.82 -13.08 -4.23
C VAL A 460 16.30 -13.60 -5.58
N LEU A 461 16.17 -12.75 -6.60
CA LEU A 461 15.69 -13.13 -7.94
C LEU A 461 16.64 -14.10 -8.66
N THR A 462 17.94 -13.93 -8.49
CA THR A 462 18.98 -14.74 -9.16
C THR A 462 19.47 -15.93 -8.32
N GLY A 463 19.13 -15.97 -7.03
CA GLY A 463 19.51 -17.03 -6.09
C GLY A 463 18.67 -18.32 -6.18
N PRO A 464 19.02 -19.35 -5.39
CA PRO A 464 18.35 -20.65 -5.39
C PRO A 464 17.06 -20.65 -4.54
N VAL A 465 16.11 -19.78 -4.89
CA VAL A 465 14.82 -19.63 -4.18
C VAL A 465 13.67 -20.36 -4.91
N SER A 466 12.50 -20.45 -4.27
CA SER A 466 11.31 -21.02 -4.92
C SER A 466 10.73 -20.05 -5.97
N GLY A 467 10.00 -20.59 -6.97
CA GLY A 467 9.41 -19.79 -8.05
C GLY A 467 8.55 -18.62 -7.55
N ALA A 468 7.72 -18.83 -6.53
CA ALA A 468 6.89 -17.77 -5.94
C ALA A 468 7.73 -16.66 -5.25
N VAL A 469 8.86 -17.01 -4.62
CA VAL A 469 9.77 -16.01 -4.03
C VAL A 469 10.49 -15.22 -5.11
N ALA A 470 10.96 -15.88 -6.17
CA ALA A 470 11.57 -15.22 -7.34
C ALA A 470 10.55 -14.31 -8.06
N ALA A 471 9.32 -14.76 -8.28
CA ALA A 471 8.26 -13.95 -8.89
C ALA A 471 7.92 -12.72 -8.04
N GLN A 472 7.81 -12.87 -6.72
CA GLN A 472 7.61 -11.73 -5.81
C GLN A 472 8.81 -10.77 -5.82
N ALA A 473 10.05 -11.27 -5.87
CA ALA A 473 11.23 -10.42 -5.97
C ALA A 473 11.28 -9.63 -7.29
N ALA A 474 10.89 -10.23 -8.41
CA ALA A 474 10.76 -9.54 -9.70
C ALA A 474 9.67 -8.45 -9.67
N ILE A 475 8.47 -8.75 -9.14
CA ILE A 475 7.41 -7.74 -8.96
C ILE A 475 7.92 -6.57 -8.10
N SER A 476 8.61 -6.87 -7.00
CA SER A 476 9.22 -5.85 -6.14
C SER A 476 10.31 -5.03 -6.82
N LEU A 477 11.12 -5.61 -7.71
CA LEU A 477 12.10 -4.89 -8.53
C LEU A 477 11.46 -3.94 -9.55
N GLY A 478 10.24 -4.25 -10.00
CA GLY A 478 9.41 -3.35 -10.80
C GLY A 478 8.92 -2.14 -10.00
N ASN A 479 8.62 -2.31 -8.70
CA ASN A 479 8.05 -1.26 -7.84
C ASN A 479 9.10 -0.42 -7.09
N LEU A 480 10.25 -0.99 -6.75
CA LEU A 480 11.37 -0.28 -6.14
C LEU A 480 11.90 0.81 -7.10
N PRO A 481 12.33 2.00 -6.64
CA PRO A 481 12.93 3.03 -7.51
C PRO A 481 14.18 2.58 -8.28
N GLY A 482 14.57 3.34 -9.31
CA GLY A 482 15.75 3.06 -10.15
C GLY A 482 15.54 1.94 -11.18
N ARG A 483 16.64 1.37 -11.68
CA ARG A 483 16.66 0.27 -12.67
C ARG A 483 17.72 -0.76 -12.31
N SER A 484 17.47 -2.00 -12.67
CA SER A 484 18.41 -3.11 -12.64
C SER A 484 19.32 -3.09 -13.86
N ASP A 485 20.46 -3.78 -13.77
CA ASP A 485 21.23 -4.15 -14.96
C ASP A 485 20.34 -5.03 -15.88
N PRO A 486 20.17 -4.69 -17.18
CA PRO A 486 19.45 -5.53 -18.13
C PRO A 486 19.92 -7.00 -18.16
N ALA A 487 21.20 -7.27 -17.85
CA ALA A 487 21.74 -8.62 -17.77
C ALA A 487 21.06 -9.48 -16.69
N VAL A 488 20.67 -8.90 -15.55
CA VAL A 488 19.96 -9.61 -14.46
C VAL A 488 18.60 -10.12 -14.95
N LEU A 489 17.82 -9.24 -15.58
CA LEU A 489 16.50 -9.60 -16.12
C LEU A 489 16.63 -10.57 -17.31
N THR A 490 17.64 -10.38 -18.17
CA THR A 490 17.92 -11.26 -19.32
C THR A 490 18.29 -12.68 -18.87
N GLU A 491 19.17 -12.82 -17.86
CA GLU A 491 19.57 -14.13 -17.31
C GLU A 491 18.39 -14.84 -16.64
N THR A 492 17.57 -14.15 -15.84
CA THR A 492 16.36 -14.74 -15.24
C THR A 492 15.37 -15.19 -16.31
N VAL A 493 15.10 -14.37 -17.33
CA VAL A 493 14.26 -14.73 -18.47
C VAL A 493 14.80 -15.95 -19.21
N ARG A 494 16.11 -16.00 -19.50
CA ARG A 494 16.77 -17.13 -20.16
C ARG A 494 16.65 -18.42 -19.34
N ARG A 495 16.93 -18.34 -18.04
CA ARG A 495 16.88 -19.46 -17.08
C ARG A 495 15.48 -20.04 -16.94
N HIS A 496 14.48 -19.19 -16.71
CA HIS A 496 13.09 -19.65 -16.54
C HIS A 496 12.43 -20.02 -17.87
N GLY A 497 12.84 -19.43 -18.99
CA GLY A 497 12.50 -19.89 -20.34
C GLY A 497 12.94 -21.33 -20.59
N HIS A 498 14.22 -21.65 -20.34
CA HIS A 498 14.73 -23.02 -20.45
C HIS A 498 14.15 -23.99 -19.41
N ALA A 499 13.70 -23.52 -18.24
CA ALA A 499 12.97 -24.34 -17.29
C ALA A 499 11.56 -24.68 -17.81
N TRP A 500 10.83 -23.69 -18.31
CA TRP A 500 9.50 -23.86 -18.91
C TRP A 500 9.54 -24.75 -20.15
N GLN A 501 10.49 -24.57 -21.07
CA GLN A 501 10.64 -25.39 -22.28
C GLN A 501 10.73 -26.89 -21.96
N ARG A 502 11.54 -27.24 -20.95
CA ARG A 502 11.81 -28.64 -20.54
C ARG A 502 10.70 -29.25 -19.68
N THR A 503 9.91 -28.46 -18.97
CA THR A 503 9.03 -28.97 -17.89
C THR A 503 7.57 -28.52 -17.97
N ARG A 504 7.27 -27.45 -18.72
CA ARG A 504 5.96 -26.79 -18.86
C ARG A 504 5.27 -26.47 -17.51
N ARG A 505 6.07 -26.26 -16.46
CA ARG A 505 5.58 -25.91 -15.11
C ARG A 505 5.17 -24.45 -15.03
N ALA A 506 4.08 -24.21 -14.30
CA ALA A 506 3.55 -22.87 -14.04
C ALA A 506 4.50 -21.99 -13.21
N ASP A 507 5.35 -22.56 -12.34
CA ASP A 507 6.30 -21.80 -11.52
C ASP A 507 7.37 -21.07 -12.34
N ALA A 508 7.87 -21.69 -13.42
CA ALA A 508 8.75 -21.04 -14.37
C ALA A 508 8.03 -19.94 -15.17
N GLU A 509 6.74 -20.13 -15.47
CA GLU A 509 5.92 -19.16 -16.22
C GLU A 509 5.52 -17.95 -15.38
N GLU A 510 5.25 -18.15 -14.08
CA GLU A 510 5.00 -17.09 -13.10
C GLU A 510 6.21 -16.15 -13.00
N VAL A 511 7.43 -16.71 -12.86
CA VAL A 511 8.67 -15.92 -12.83
C VAL A 511 8.93 -15.19 -14.16
N LEU A 512 8.60 -15.79 -15.31
CA LEU A 512 8.66 -15.11 -16.61
C LEU A 512 7.67 -13.93 -16.68
N ARG A 513 6.40 -14.13 -16.32
CA ARG A 513 5.38 -13.06 -16.28
C ARG A 513 5.80 -11.92 -15.33
N ALA A 514 6.37 -12.25 -14.17
CA ALA A 514 6.86 -11.29 -13.17
C ALA A 514 8.14 -10.55 -13.59
N SER A 515 9.05 -11.23 -14.29
CA SER A 515 10.27 -10.61 -14.85
C SER A 515 9.94 -9.63 -15.98
N LEU A 516 8.88 -9.90 -16.75
CA LEU A 516 8.35 -8.93 -17.72
C LEU A 516 7.69 -7.71 -17.07
N TYR A 517 6.98 -7.88 -15.95
CA TYR A 517 6.50 -6.75 -15.16
C TYR A 517 7.67 -5.88 -14.69
N ALA A 518 8.73 -6.50 -14.16
CA ALA A 518 9.95 -5.80 -13.76
C ALA A 518 10.61 -5.05 -14.93
N ALA A 519 10.75 -5.70 -16.09
CA ALA A 519 11.31 -5.11 -17.31
C ALA A 519 10.45 -3.95 -17.85
N GLY A 520 9.13 -4.11 -17.85
CA GLY A 520 8.14 -3.12 -18.27
C GLY A 520 8.19 -1.84 -17.43
N MET A 521 8.01 -1.99 -16.11
CA MET A 521 8.12 -0.88 -15.15
C MET A 521 9.46 -0.14 -15.28
N GLN A 522 10.55 -0.85 -15.57
CA GLN A 522 11.90 -0.29 -15.69
C GLN A 522 12.24 0.26 -17.09
N ARG A 523 11.34 0.14 -18.07
CA ARG A 523 11.60 0.46 -19.50
C ARG A 523 12.83 -0.26 -20.05
N ALA A 524 12.99 -1.53 -19.71
CA ALA A 524 14.09 -2.39 -20.17
C ALA A 524 13.84 -2.89 -21.61
N THR A 525 13.70 -1.95 -22.55
CA THR A 525 13.34 -2.19 -23.96
C THR A 525 14.10 -3.34 -24.64
N PRO A 526 15.43 -3.53 -24.46
CA PRO A 526 16.13 -4.67 -25.06
C PRO A 526 15.59 -6.03 -24.59
N VAL A 527 15.26 -6.17 -23.30
CA VAL A 527 14.71 -7.41 -22.71
C VAL A 527 13.29 -7.65 -23.20
N LEU A 528 12.47 -6.60 -23.29
CA LEU A 528 11.10 -6.67 -23.81
C LEU A 528 11.08 -7.05 -25.30
N SER A 529 12.00 -6.51 -26.10
CA SER A 529 12.12 -6.84 -27.54
C SER A 529 12.60 -8.28 -27.78
N ASP A 530 13.57 -8.79 -27.01
CA ASP A 530 13.98 -10.21 -27.08
C ASP A 530 12.79 -11.13 -26.81
N VAL A 531 12.13 -10.95 -25.66
CA VAL A 531 10.99 -11.79 -25.26
C VAL A 531 9.80 -11.64 -26.22
N GLY A 532 9.57 -10.44 -26.76
CA GLY A 532 8.52 -10.18 -27.73
C GLY A 532 8.73 -10.93 -29.06
N GLY A 533 9.98 -11.16 -29.46
CA GLY A 533 10.35 -11.86 -30.70
C GLY A 533 10.58 -13.37 -30.56
N ARG A 534 10.85 -13.87 -29.35
CA ARG A 534 11.29 -15.26 -29.08
C ARG A 534 10.16 -16.30 -29.13
N PRO A 535 10.05 -17.14 -30.18
CA PRO A 535 8.92 -18.07 -30.34
C PRO A 535 8.94 -19.24 -29.34
N ASP A 536 10.08 -19.46 -28.67
CA ASP A 536 10.36 -20.52 -27.70
C ASP A 536 9.81 -20.25 -26.29
N LEU A 537 9.12 -19.12 -26.09
CA LEU A 537 8.49 -18.68 -24.83
C LEU A 537 6.95 -18.72 -24.91
N PRO A 538 6.22 -18.71 -23.76
CA PRO A 538 4.75 -18.76 -23.74
C PRO A 538 4.10 -17.62 -24.54
N ALA A 539 2.99 -17.89 -25.25
CA ALA A 539 2.36 -16.90 -26.11
C ALA A 539 1.95 -15.61 -25.38
N GLU A 540 1.38 -15.75 -24.17
CA GLU A 540 1.05 -14.62 -23.27
C GLU A 540 2.27 -13.83 -22.82
N VAL A 541 3.39 -14.50 -22.53
CA VAL A 541 4.65 -13.85 -22.14
C VAL A 541 5.15 -12.99 -23.31
N ARG A 542 5.14 -13.49 -24.55
CA ARG A 542 5.48 -12.68 -25.73
C ARG A 542 4.49 -11.53 -25.97
N ALA A 543 3.20 -11.74 -25.71
CA ALA A 543 2.16 -10.72 -25.85
C ALA A 543 2.34 -9.58 -24.83
N ALA A 544 2.52 -9.92 -23.55
CA ALA A 544 2.79 -8.96 -22.49
C ALA A 544 4.09 -8.17 -22.71
N ALA A 545 5.13 -8.78 -23.27
CA ALA A 545 6.36 -8.07 -23.64
C ALA A 545 6.11 -7.00 -24.71
N ARG A 546 5.30 -7.30 -25.73
CA ARG A 546 4.87 -6.33 -26.75
C ARG A 546 3.91 -5.27 -26.19
N TRP A 547 3.02 -5.65 -25.27
CA TRP A 547 2.15 -4.71 -24.55
C TRP A 547 2.97 -3.66 -23.80
N TRP A 548 4.00 -4.08 -23.07
CA TRP A 548 4.91 -3.16 -22.39
C TRP A 548 5.67 -2.24 -23.34
N LEU A 549 6.11 -2.71 -24.52
CA LEU A 549 6.77 -1.86 -25.53
C LEU A 549 5.88 -0.71 -26.04
N VAL A 550 4.55 -0.86 -25.99
CA VAL A 550 3.58 0.20 -26.31
C VAL A 550 3.29 1.09 -25.10
N HIS A 551 3.07 0.49 -23.92
CA HIS A 551 2.55 1.20 -22.75
C HIS A 551 3.62 1.74 -21.78
N SER A 552 4.89 1.34 -21.88
CA SER A 552 5.98 1.83 -21.01
C SER A 552 6.50 3.22 -21.40
N GLY A 553 5.63 4.11 -21.86
CA GLY A 553 5.95 5.47 -22.30
C GLY A 553 6.68 6.30 -21.22
N PRO A 554 7.33 7.42 -21.59
CA PRO A 554 8.09 8.25 -20.64
C PRO A 554 7.15 8.95 -19.64
N VAL A 555 7.53 8.92 -18.37
CA VAL A 555 6.77 9.47 -17.24
C VAL A 555 7.77 10.10 -16.28
N ALA A 556 7.46 11.29 -15.74
CA ALA A 556 8.30 11.93 -14.73
C ALA A 556 8.07 11.31 -13.34
N GLU A 557 9.18 11.07 -12.64
CA GLU A 557 9.22 10.60 -11.24
C GLU A 557 9.21 11.80 -10.27
N ASP A 558 8.84 11.55 -9.01
CA ASP A 558 8.48 12.53 -7.96
C ASP A 558 9.33 12.40 -6.69
#